data_AF-A0A820IKY6-F1
#
_entry.id   AF-A0A820IKY6-F1
#
_cell.length_a   1.000
_cell.length_b   1.000
_cell.length_c   1.000
_cell.angle_alpha   90.00
_cell.angle_beta   90.00
_cell.angle_gamma   90.00
#
_symmetry.space_group_name_H-M   'P 1'
#
loop_
_entity.id
_entity.type
_entity.pdbx_description
1 polymer ?
#
loop_
_entity_poly.entity_id
_entity_poly.type
_entity_poly.pdbx_seq_one_letter_code
_entity_poly.pdbx_strand_id
1 'polypeptide(L)'
;RTIYGGNKVDEYSREIDAIKAFHALFLDKTGNEWSERGNFQKLPNKHYPLEIDYDQHADNDKIQKLLESTNLNIQSKLLNPVQDLVKMIFNVENYETSFIII
;
A
#
# COMPACT_ATOMS: atom_id res chain seq x y z
N ARG A 1 -28.44 -7.56 -6.24
CA ARG A 1 -26.99 -7.41 -6.51
C ARG A 1 -26.50 -6.29 -5.59
N THR A 2 -25.85 -6.63 -4.48
CA THR A 2 -25.29 -5.62 -3.56
C THR A 2 -23.93 -5.20 -4.10
N ILE A 3 -23.74 -3.90 -4.34
CA ILE A 3 -22.47 -3.34 -4.83
C ILE A 3 -21.69 -2.93 -3.57
N TYR A 4 -20.67 -3.70 -3.19
CA TYR A 4 -19.83 -3.37 -2.05
C TYR A 4 -18.68 -2.47 -2.53
N GLY A 5 -18.70 -1.20 -2.08
CA GLY A 5 -17.63 -0.24 -2.32
C GLY A 5 -17.86 0.72 -3.50
N GLY A 6 -17.27 1.91 -3.40
CA GLY A 6 -17.26 2.95 -4.42
C GLY A 6 -16.14 3.95 -4.16
N ASN A 7 -15.50 4.43 -5.22
CA ASN A 7 -14.44 5.44 -5.15
C ASN A 7 -15.00 6.80 -5.55
N LYS A 8 -14.56 7.86 -4.86
CA LYS A 8 -14.90 9.24 -5.18
C LYS A 8 -13.61 10.06 -5.28
N VAL A 9 -13.47 10.79 -6.38
CA VAL A 9 -12.39 11.76 -6.61
C VAL A 9 -13.04 13.12 -6.76
N ASP A 10 -12.57 14.10 -5.99
CA ASP A 10 -13.05 15.48 -6.00
C ASP A 10 -11.93 16.41 -6.44
N GLU A 11 -12.23 17.36 -7.33
CA GLU A 11 -11.29 18.36 -7.80
C GLU A 11 -11.43 19.66 -6.99
N TYR A 12 -10.31 20.25 -6.60
CA TYR A 12 -10.26 21.52 -5.86
C TYR A 12 -9.34 22.50 -6.58
N SER A 13 -9.83 23.72 -6.81
CA SER A 13 -9.04 24.76 -7.51
C SER A 13 -7.93 25.37 -6.64
N ARG A 14 -8.01 25.22 -5.31
CA ARG A 14 -7.01 25.73 -4.37
C ARG A 14 -6.62 24.63 -3.40
N GLU A 15 -5.33 24.57 -3.09
CA GLU A 15 -4.76 23.62 -2.12
C GLU A 15 -5.46 23.70 -0.76
N ILE A 16 -5.75 24.91 -0.27
CA ILE A 16 -6.37 25.11 1.04
C ILE A 16 -7.78 24.51 1.14
N ASP A 17 -8.50 24.44 0.01
CA ASP A 17 -9.84 23.86 -0.01
C ASP A 17 -9.75 22.32 0.06
N ALA A 18 -8.76 21.73 -0.61
CA ALA A 18 -8.47 20.29 -0.52
C ALA A 18 -8.04 19.89 0.90
N ILE A 19 -7.15 20.65 1.55
CA ILE A 19 -6.72 20.40 2.93
C ILE A 19 -7.92 20.44 3.89
N LYS A 20 -8.78 21.46 3.76
CA LYS A 20 -9.99 21.58 4.59
C LYS A 20 -10.95 20.41 4.38
N ALA A 21 -11.19 20.02 3.13
CA ALA A 21 -12.04 18.89 2.80
C ALA A 21 -11.49 17.59 3.41
N PHE A 22 -10.17 17.38 3.35
CA PHE A 22 -9.51 16.25 3.97
C PHE A 22 -9.69 16.25 5.49
N HIS A 23 -9.43 17.37 6.18
CA HIS A 23 -9.61 17.48 7.63
C HIS A 23 -11.07 17.18 8.04
N ALA A 24 -12.04 17.74 7.31
CA ALA A 24 -13.46 17.52 7.58
C ALA A 24 -13.85 16.04 7.39
N LEU A 25 -13.36 15.40 6.33
CA LEU A 25 -13.60 13.98 6.10
C LEU A 25 -12.94 13.11 7.18
N PHE A 26 -11.69 13.42 7.56
CA PHE A 26 -10.99 12.72 8.62
C PHE A 26 -11.76 12.80 9.94
N LEU A 27 -12.22 14.00 10.31
CA LEU A 27 -13.05 14.22 11.49
C LEU A 27 -14.38 13.45 11.40
N ASP A 28 -15.07 13.47 10.26
CA ASP A 28 -16.31 12.69 10.06
C ASP A 28 -16.06 11.19 10.27
N LYS A 29 -14.98 10.65 9.69
CA LYS A 29 -14.70 9.21 9.73
C LYS A 29 -14.15 8.74 11.07
N THR A 30 -13.31 9.53 11.72
CA THR A 30 -12.59 9.09 12.92
C THR A 30 -13.12 9.73 14.21
N GLY A 31 -13.79 10.87 14.12
CA GLY A 31 -14.19 11.70 15.26
C GLY A 31 -13.04 12.43 15.95
N ASN A 32 -11.85 12.48 15.33
CA ASN A 32 -10.68 13.17 15.84
C ASN A 32 -10.26 14.30 14.89
N GLU A 33 -9.75 15.40 15.43
CA GLU A 33 -9.17 16.48 14.61
C GLU A 33 -7.83 16.05 14.02
N TRP A 34 -7.57 16.40 12.76
CA TRP A 34 -6.31 16.05 12.10
C TRP A 34 -5.07 16.66 12.79
N SER A 35 -5.22 17.86 13.37
CA SER A 35 -4.16 18.52 14.13
C SER A 35 -3.76 17.74 15.38
N GLU A 36 -4.68 17.00 15.99
CA GLU A 36 -4.50 16.23 17.23
C GLU A 36 -4.28 14.73 16.97
N ARG A 37 -3.89 14.35 15.75
CA ARG A 37 -3.70 12.93 15.37
C ARG A 37 -2.68 12.18 16.24
N GLY A 38 -1.75 12.87 16.91
CA GLY A 38 -0.83 12.27 17.87
C GLY A 38 -1.48 11.81 19.18
N ASN A 39 -2.64 12.37 19.52
CA ASN A 39 -3.45 12.04 20.70
C ASN A 39 -4.73 11.30 20.31
N PHE A 40 -4.67 10.45 19.29
CA PHE A 40 -5.83 9.80 18.69
C PHE A 40 -6.62 8.96 19.70
N GLN A 41 -7.94 9.15 19.74
CA GLN A 41 -8.84 8.34 20.57
C GLN A 41 -9.78 7.50 19.71
N LYS A 42 -9.75 6.18 19.91
CA LYS A 42 -10.70 5.27 19.25
C LYS A 42 -12.11 5.51 19.79
N LEU A 43 -13.03 5.90 18.89
CA LEU A 43 -14.45 6.04 19.22
C LEU A 43 -15.28 4.86 18.69
N PRO A 44 -16.37 4.47 19.39
CA PRO A 44 -17.33 3.49 18.89
C PRO A 44 -17.90 3.90 17.52
N ASN A 45 -18.07 2.95 16.60
CA ASN A 45 -18.62 3.17 15.25
C ASN A 45 -17.85 4.17 14.35
N LYS A 46 -16.65 4.60 14.74
CA LYS A 46 -15.75 5.43 13.92
C LYS A 46 -14.57 4.62 13.40
N HIS A 47 -13.91 5.06 12.34
CA HIS A 47 -12.72 4.42 11.81
C HIS A 47 -11.49 4.67 12.70
N TYR A 48 -10.52 3.76 12.60
CA TYR A 48 -9.19 3.92 13.18
C TYR A 48 -8.18 4.00 12.02
N PRO A 49 -7.28 5.00 12.00
CA PRO A 49 -6.28 5.10 10.96
C PRO A 49 -5.29 3.94 11.06
N LEU A 50 -5.03 3.26 9.94
CA LEU A 50 -3.98 2.27 9.84
C LEU A 50 -2.75 2.95 9.24
N GLU A 51 -1.61 2.80 9.90
CA GLU A 51 -0.33 3.25 9.35
C GLU A 51 0.13 2.23 8.33
N ILE A 52 -0.04 2.57 7.05
CA ILE A 52 0.44 1.77 5.93
C ILE A 52 1.69 2.47 5.42
N ASP A 53 2.79 1.73 5.39
CA ASP A 53 4.04 2.18 4.79
C ASP A 53 3.95 2.02 3.27
N TYR A 54 3.64 3.13 2.59
CA TYR A 54 3.46 3.16 1.15
C TYR A 54 4.78 3.07 0.36
N ASP A 55 5.94 3.18 1.00
CA ASP A 55 7.25 3.18 0.31
C ASP A 55 7.68 1.78 -0.16
N GLN A 56 7.08 0.73 0.39
CA GLN A 56 7.46 -0.66 0.08
C GLN A 56 7.10 -1.08 -1.35
N HIS A 57 6.09 -0.43 -1.96
CA HIS A 57 5.67 -0.72 -3.33
C HIS A 57 6.54 -0.01 -4.39
N ALA A 58 7.21 1.10 -4.02
CA ALA A 58 8.07 1.85 -4.93
C ALA A 58 9.32 1.05 -5.34
N ASP A 59 9.73 0.07 -4.53
CA ASP A 59 10.90 -0.76 -4.80
C ASP A 59 10.60 -1.89 -5.78
N ASN A 60 9.37 -2.41 -5.83
CA ASN A 60 8.97 -3.41 -6.83
C ASN A 60 9.02 -2.83 -8.26
N ASP A 61 8.52 -1.61 -8.45
CA ASP A 61 8.57 -0.92 -9.75
C ASP A 61 10.01 -0.61 -10.19
N LYS A 62 10.91 -0.31 -9.24
CA LYS A 62 12.34 -0.11 -9.51
C LYS A 62 13.03 -1.44 -9.85
N ILE A 63 12.69 -2.53 -9.17
CA ILE A 63 13.23 -3.87 -9.43
C ILE A 63 12.78 -4.36 -10.81
N GLN A 64 11.51 -4.17 -11.19
CA GLN A 64 11.05 -4.50 -12.54
C GLN A 64 11.77 -3.69 -13.61
N LYS A 65 11.87 -2.36 -13.45
CA LYS A 65 12.59 -1.50 -14.39
C LYS A 65 14.07 -1.85 -14.47
N LEU A 66 14.70 -2.23 -13.35
CA LEU A 66 16.06 -2.75 -13.34
C LEU A 66 16.13 -4.02 -14.18
N LEU A 67 15.33 -5.05 -13.89
CA LEU A 67 15.28 -6.31 -14.64
C LEU A 67 15.04 -6.11 -16.15
N GLU A 68 14.17 -5.19 -16.53
CA GLU A 68 13.87 -4.85 -17.94
C GLU A 68 15.01 -4.08 -18.63
N SER A 69 15.63 -3.12 -17.92
CA SER A 69 16.75 -2.32 -18.45
C SER A 69 18.05 -3.11 -18.49
N THR A 70 18.15 -4.15 -17.68
CA THR A 70 19.31 -4.99 -17.58
C THR A 70 19.10 -6.28 -18.37
N ASN A 71 19.61 -6.31 -19.61
CA ASN A 71 19.97 -7.55 -20.32
C ASN A 71 21.14 -8.26 -19.59
N LEU A 72 21.01 -8.50 -18.28
CA LEU A 72 22.00 -9.16 -17.47
C LEU A 72 21.91 -10.65 -17.76
N ASN A 73 22.70 -11.08 -18.73
CA ASN A 73 23.10 -12.48 -18.90
C ASN A 73 24.04 -12.89 -17.75
N ILE A 74 23.70 -12.55 -16.50
CA ILE A 74 24.40 -13.01 -15.31
C ILE A 74 23.95 -14.45 -15.09
N GLN A 75 24.77 -15.38 -15.55
CA GLN A 75 24.57 -16.78 -15.21
C GLN A 75 24.92 -16.98 -13.74
N SER A 76 23.94 -17.42 -12.96
CA SER A 76 24.16 -17.78 -11.57
C SER A 76 25.20 -18.89 -11.47
N LYS A 77 26.17 -18.72 -10.58
CA LYS A 77 27.21 -19.72 -10.28
C LYS A 77 26.73 -20.77 -9.27
N LEU A 78 25.50 -20.66 -8.79
CA LEU A 78 24.91 -21.59 -7.82
C LEU A 78 24.44 -22.85 -8.52
N LEU A 79 24.42 -23.97 -7.80
CA LEU A 79 23.83 -25.21 -8.30
C LEU A 79 22.32 -25.03 -8.51
N ASN A 80 21.76 -25.68 -9.54
CA ASN A 80 20.33 -25.58 -9.88
C ASN A 80 19.39 -25.79 -8.67
N PRO A 81 19.61 -26.80 -7.79
CA PRO A 81 18.75 -26.99 -6.62
C PRO A 81 18.74 -25.80 -5.65
N VAL A 82 19.86 -25.07 -5.55
CA VAL A 82 19.96 -23.87 -4.71
C VAL A 82 19.26 -22.69 -5.37
N GLN A 83 19.38 -22.56 -6.69
CA GLN A 83 18.65 -21.53 -7.45
C GLN A 83 17.14 -21.74 -7.35
N ASP A 84 16.68 -22.98 -7.46
CA ASP A 84 15.26 -23.33 -7.39
C ASP A 84 14.71 -23.10 -5.98
N LEU A 85 15.50 -23.40 -4.94
CA LEU A 85 15.14 -23.07 -3.55
C LEU A 85 15.00 -21.56 -3.34
N VAL A 86 15.96 -20.77 -3.84
CA VAL A 86 15.91 -19.29 -3.73
C VAL A 86 14.70 -18.74 -4.49
N LYS A 87 14.42 -19.23 -5.70
CA LYS A 87 13.23 -18.84 -6.47
C LYS A 87 11.93 -19.20 -5.74
N MET A 88 11.88 -20.35 -5.09
CA MET A 88 10.71 -20.79 -4.33
C MET A 88 10.49 -19.92 -3.09
N ILE A 89 11.55 -19.58 -2.35
CA ILE A 89 11.48 -18.75 -1.15
C ILE A 89 11.15 -17.30 -1.49
N PHE A 90 11.76 -16.71 -2.53
CA PHE A 90 11.58 -15.30 -2.88
C PHE A 90 10.53 -15.05 -3.97
N ASN A 91 9.58 -15.97 -4.15
CA ASN A 91 8.47 -15.78 -5.08
C ASN A 91 7.39 -14.87 -4.46
N VAL A 92 7.44 -13.58 -4.80
CA VAL A 92 6.51 -12.54 -4.32
C VAL A 92 5.04 -12.89 -4.58
N GLU A 93 4.72 -13.55 -5.70
CA GLU A 93 3.35 -13.92 -6.06
C GLU A 93 2.73 -14.96 -5.09
N ASN A 94 3.56 -15.82 -4.50
CA ASN A 94 3.11 -16.83 -3.53
C ASN A 94 2.81 -16.23 -2.14
N TYR A 95 3.43 -15.09 -1.80
CA TYR A 95 3.18 -14.40 -0.53
C TYR A 95 1.82 -13.72 -0.54
N GLU A 96 1.51 -12.96 -1.59
CA GLU A 96 0.24 -12.23 -1.72
C GLU A 96 -0.98 -13.16 -1.70
N THR A 97 -0.89 -14.32 -2.36
CA THR A 97 -1.98 -15.30 -2.43
C THR A 97 -2.27 -15.95 -1.07
N SER A 98 -1.26 -16.06 -0.20
CA SER A 98 -1.41 -16.68 1.14
C SER A 98 -2.11 -15.76 2.15
N PHE A 99 -2.15 -14.44 1.90
CA PHE A 99 -2.82 -13.47 2.77
C PHE A 99 -4.32 -13.31 2.46
N ILE A 100 -4.82 -13.82 1.33
CA ILE A 100 -6.24 -13.74 0.93
C ILE A 100 -7.01 -15.00 1.39
N ILE A 101 -6.80 -15.44 2.62
CA ILE A 101 -7.69 -16.40 3.29
C ILE A 101 -8.30 -15.72 4.52
N ILE A 102 -9.37 -14.97 4.30
CA ILE A 102 -10.36 -14.58 5.33
C ILE A 102 -11.75 -14.65 4.70
#